data_AF-A0A1V9VX29-F1
#
_entry.id   AF-A0A1V9VX29-F1
#
_cell.length_a   1.000
_cell.length_b   1.000
_cell.length_c   1.000
_cell.angle_alpha   90.00
_cell.angle_beta   90.00
_cell.angle_gamma   90.00
#
_symmetry.space_group_name_H-M   'P 1'
#
loop_
_entity.id
_entity.type
_entity.pdbx_description
1 polymer ?
#
loop_
_entity_poly.entity_id
_entity_poly.type
_entity_poly.pdbx_seq_one_letter_code
_entity_poly.pdbx_strand_id
1 'polypeptide(L)'
;MKRWLTKNRRLFIIFGVISLLTLFVTLYEMHLITSNINDLQAYATHTVVSDNVKTIGLLGLFDITLLTAWICMFIFILLKMVFPSKQVLHQTLCIEDLEFLKNMPNELRKGFNKNA
;
A
#
# COMPACT_ATOMS: atom_id res chain seq x y z
N MET A 1 12.40 -1.06 21.08
CA MET A 1 12.09 -2.04 20.00
C MET A 1 11.55 -3.38 20.49
N LYS A 2 12.28 -4.18 21.29
CA LYS A 2 11.82 -5.54 21.71
C LYS A 2 10.41 -5.59 22.31
N ARG A 3 10.08 -4.70 23.27
CA ARG A 3 8.74 -4.62 23.89
C ARG A 3 7.62 -4.29 22.91
N TRP A 4 7.90 -3.50 21.88
CA TRP A 4 6.92 -3.11 20.87
C TRP A 4 6.65 -4.24 19.88
N LEU A 5 7.72 -4.92 19.44
CA LEU A 5 7.63 -6.15 18.64
C LEU A 5 6.84 -7.25 19.36
N THR A 6 7.09 -7.47 20.65
CA THR A 6 6.32 -8.46 21.43
C THR A 6 4.87 -8.07 21.62
N LYS A 7 4.57 -6.77 21.77
CA LYS A 7 3.19 -6.26 21.90
C LYS A 7 2.38 -6.39 20.60
N ASN A 8 3.03 -6.16 19.45
CA ASN A 8 2.40 -6.25 18.13
C ASN A 8 2.68 -7.57 17.41
N ARG A 9 3.14 -8.61 18.12
CA ARG A 9 3.52 -9.90 17.54
C ARG A 9 2.42 -10.50 16.66
N ARG A 10 1.14 -10.39 17.08
CA ARG A 10 -0.01 -10.84 16.27
C ARG A 10 -0.10 -10.12 14.93
N LEU A 11 0.16 -8.81 14.90
CA LEU A 11 0.12 -8.00 13.69
C LEU A 11 1.17 -8.46 12.67
N PHE A 12 2.40 -8.75 13.15
CA PHE A 12 3.46 -9.31 12.32
C PHE A 12 3.17 -10.74 11.84
N ILE A 13 2.55 -11.58 12.66
CA ILE A 13 2.13 -12.93 12.26
C ILE A 13 1.06 -12.83 11.16
N ILE A 14 0.03 -12.01 11.36
CA ILE A 14 -1.03 -11.81 10.36
C ILE A 14 -0.43 -11.26 9.06
N PHE A 15 0.43 -10.25 9.16
CA PHE A 15 1.14 -9.73 7.98
C PHE A 15 1.97 -10.81 7.30
N GLY A 16 2.72 -11.62 8.05
CA GLY A 16 3.50 -12.73 7.51
C GLY A 16 2.65 -13.78 6.78
N VAL A 17 1.49 -14.14 7.33
CA VAL A 17 0.54 -15.07 6.70
C VAL A 17 -0.02 -14.48 5.40
N ILE A 18 -0.42 -13.21 5.43
CA ILE A 18 -0.92 -12.52 4.22
C ILE A 18 0.18 -12.42 3.17
N SER A 19 1.42 -12.06 3.54
CA SER A 19 2.58 -12.06 2.64
C SER A 19 2.80 -13.42 1.98
N LEU A 20 2.71 -14.49 2.76
CA LEU A 20 2.89 -15.85 2.25
C LEU A 20 1.78 -16.20 1.25
N LEU A 21 0.54 -15.83 1.57
CA LEU A 21 -0.60 -16.08 0.69
C LEU A 21 -0.49 -15.28 -0.62
N THR A 22 -0.12 -14.00 -0.56
CA THR A 22 0.15 -13.19 -1.75
C THR A 22 1.24 -13.83 -2.61
N LEU A 23 2.35 -14.28 -2.00
CA LEU A 23 3.42 -14.97 -2.73
C LEU A 23 2.91 -16.24 -3.45
N PHE A 24 2.10 -17.05 -2.79
CA PHE A 24 1.53 -18.26 -3.42
C PHE A 24 0.61 -17.92 -4.60
N VAL A 25 -0.21 -16.88 -4.48
CA VAL A 25 -1.10 -16.42 -5.56
C VAL A 25 -0.27 -15.95 -6.77
N THR A 26 0.74 -15.10 -6.54
CA THR A 26 1.62 -14.61 -7.62
C THR A 26 2.39 -15.74 -8.30
N LEU A 27 2.89 -16.73 -7.54
CA LEU A 27 3.55 -17.91 -8.12
C LEU A 27 2.60 -18.76 -8.96
N TYR A 28 1.36 -18.93 -8.49
CA TYR A 28 0.34 -19.63 -9.24
C TYR A 28 -0.02 -18.90 -10.53
N GLU A 29 -0.17 -17.57 -10.49
CA GLU A 29 -0.38 -16.75 -11.67
C GLU A 29 0.77 -16.86 -12.68
N MET A 30 2.03 -16.77 -12.22
CA MET A 30 3.20 -16.96 -13.09
C MET A 30 3.19 -18.33 -13.78
N HIS A 31 2.82 -19.38 -13.06
CA HIS A 31 2.68 -20.71 -13.64
C HIS A 31 1.60 -20.72 -14.73
N LEU A 32 0.44 -20.12 -14.46
CA LEU A 32 -0.71 -20.08 -15.38
C LEU A 32 -0.42 -19.23 -16.64
N ILE A 33 0.33 -18.14 -16.50
CA ILE A 33 0.84 -17.35 -17.62
C ILE A 33 1.77 -18.22 -18.46
N THR A 34 2.73 -18.89 -17.82
CA THR A 34 3.73 -19.71 -18.53
C THR A 34 3.09 -20.88 -19.27
N SER A 35 2.09 -21.53 -18.67
CA SER A 35 1.37 -22.65 -19.31
C SER A 35 0.49 -22.24 -20.48
N ASN A 36 0.12 -20.95 -20.58
CA ASN A 36 -0.77 -20.42 -21.61
C ASN A 36 -0.10 -19.35 -22.49
N ILE A 37 1.23 -19.34 -22.58
CA ILE A 37 2.01 -18.35 -23.36
C ILE A 37 1.50 -18.21 -24.80
N ASN A 38 1.13 -19.31 -25.45
CA ASN A 38 0.64 -19.30 -26.83
C ASN A 38 -0.68 -18.54 -26.98
N ASP A 39 -1.60 -18.72 -26.02
CA ASP A 39 -2.87 -18.01 -25.99
C ASP A 39 -2.67 -16.51 -25.70
N LEU A 40 -1.76 -16.17 -24.78
CA LEU A 40 -1.37 -14.77 -24.53
C LEU A 40 -0.70 -14.13 -25.74
N GLN A 41 0.12 -14.87 -26.47
CA GLN A 41 0.75 -14.38 -27.70
C GLN A 41 -0.30 -14.12 -28.78
N ALA A 42 -1.25 -15.04 -28.97
CA ALA A 42 -2.37 -14.87 -29.90
C ALA A 42 -3.25 -13.67 -29.53
N TYR A 43 -3.48 -13.43 -28.25
CA TYR A 43 -4.13 -12.21 -27.78
C TYR A 43 -3.32 -10.95 -28.13
N ALA A 44 -1.99 -10.97 -27.91
CA ALA A 44 -1.13 -9.81 -28.18
C ALA A 44 -1.02 -9.46 -29.68
N THR A 45 -1.00 -10.46 -30.57
CA THR A 45 -0.87 -10.22 -32.03
C THR A 45 -2.20 -10.08 -32.76
N HIS A 46 -3.24 -10.81 -32.34
CA HIS A 46 -4.51 -10.90 -33.08
C HIS A 46 -5.73 -10.48 -32.27
N THR A 47 -5.54 -9.98 -31.04
CA THR A 47 -6.61 -9.57 -30.10
C THR A 47 -7.67 -10.63 -29.84
N VAL A 48 -7.34 -11.91 -30.08
CA VAL A 48 -8.22 -13.04 -29.81
C VAL A 48 -8.23 -13.31 -28.31
N VAL A 49 -9.41 -13.22 -27.69
CA VAL A 49 -9.60 -13.46 -26.27
C VAL A 49 -10.08 -14.90 -26.06
N SER A 50 -9.17 -15.81 -25.71
CA SER A 50 -9.53 -17.14 -25.24
C SER A 50 -10.06 -17.08 -23.80
N ASP A 51 -10.82 -18.08 -23.37
CA ASP A 51 -11.31 -18.14 -21.99
C ASP A 51 -10.17 -18.27 -20.98
N ASN A 52 -9.05 -18.91 -21.35
CA ASN A 52 -7.83 -18.94 -20.53
C ASN A 52 -7.24 -17.54 -20.31
N VAL A 53 -7.20 -16.70 -21.36
CA VAL A 53 -6.72 -15.31 -21.26
C VAL A 53 -7.63 -14.48 -20.35
N LYS A 54 -8.95 -14.68 -20.39
CA LYS A 54 -9.88 -14.02 -19.44
C LYS A 54 -9.59 -14.44 -18.00
N THR A 55 -9.40 -15.73 -17.75
CA THR A 55 -9.12 -16.25 -16.41
C THR A 55 -7.80 -15.71 -15.87
N ILE A 56 -6.75 -15.68 -16.70
CA ILE A 56 -5.44 -15.12 -16.34
C ILE A 56 -5.57 -13.61 -16.05
N GLY A 57 -6.27 -12.87 -16.90
CA GLY A 57 -6.47 -11.43 -16.70
C GLY A 57 -7.27 -11.11 -15.43
N LEU A 58 -8.29 -11.90 -15.10
CA LEU A 58 -9.06 -11.73 -13.87
C LEU A 58 -8.24 -12.06 -12.62
N LEU A 59 -7.43 -13.14 -12.70
CA LEU A 59 -6.50 -13.51 -11.63
C LEU A 59 -5.45 -12.42 -11.42
N GLY A 60 -4.90 -11.84 -12.49
CA GLY A 60 -3.92 -10.76 -12.39
C GLY A 60 -4.48 -9.46 -11.83
N LEU A 61 -5.73 -9.09 -12.16
CA LEU A 61 -6.40 -7.96 -11.51
C LEU A 61 -6.59 -8.19 -10.00
N PHE A 62 -6.90 -9.43 -9.62
CA PHE A 62 -6.99 -9.81 -8.22
C PHE A 62 -5.62 -9.74 -7.53
N ASP A 63 -4.56 -10.24 -8.16
CA ASP A 63 -3.20 -10.20 -7.59
C ASP A 63 -2.69 -8.77 -7.42
N ILE A 64 -2.91 -7.88 -8.40
CA ILE A 64 -2.57 -6.45 -8.29
C ILE A 64 -3.31 -5.80 -7.12
N THR A 65 -4.59 -6.11 -6.94
CA THR A 65 -5.40 -5.57 -5.84
C THR A 65 -4.90 -6.09 -4.50
N LEU A 66 -4.57 -7.38 -4.42
CA LEU A 66 -4.01 -8.02 -3.24
C LEU A 66 -2.64 -7.42 -2.87
N LEU A 67 -1.78 -7.21 -3.86
CA LEU A 67 -0.46 -6.59 -3.70
C LEU A 67 -0.59 -5.13 -3.24
N THR A 68 -1.56 -4.38 -3.77
CA THR A 68 -1.84 -3.01 -3.33
C THR A 68 -2.26 -2.97 -1.86
N ALA A 69 -3.18 -3.86 -1.46
CA ALA A 69 -3.59 -3.98 -0.06
C ALA A 69 -2.42 -4.38 0.85
N TRP A 70 -1.55 -5.26 0.36
CA TRP A 70 -0.33 -5.69 1.07
C TRP A 70 0.64 -4.53 1.29
N ILE A 71 0.91 -3.71 0.27
CA ILE A 71 1.77 -2.51 0.37
C ILE A 71 1.20 -1.52 1.38
N CYS A 72 -0.11 -1.24 1.32
CA CYS A 72 -0.77 -0.36 2.28
C CYS A 72 -0.60 -0.86 3.72
N MET A 73 -0.74 -2.18 3.94
CA MET A 73 -0.54 -2.79 5.26
C MET A 73 0.92 -2.69 5.71
N PHE A 74 1.87 -2.89 4.80
CA PHE A 74 3.30 -2.77 5.07
C PHE A 74 3.69 -1.35 5.49
N ILE A 75 3.24 -0.35 4.72
CA ILE A 75 3.45 1.07 5.04
C ILE A 75 2.84 1.39 6.40
N PHE A 76 1.62 0.91 6.68
CA PHE A 76 0.98 1.13 7.97
C PHE A 76 1.81 0.56 9.13
N ILE A 77 2.35 -0.66 8.99
CA ILE A 77 3.21 -1.28 9.99
C ILE A 77 4.50 -0.48 10.20
N LEU A 78 5.15 -0.02 9.10
CA LEU A 78 6.33 0.83 9.18
C LEU A 78 6.04 2.14 9.90
N LEU A 79 4.94 2.80 9.55
CA LEU A 79 4.52 4.05 10.18
C LEU A 79 4.29 3.85 11.69
N LYS A 80 3.63 2.74 12.07
CA LYS A 80 3.41 2.34 13.46
C LYS A 80 4.71 2.00 14.20
N MET A 81 5.72 1.51 13.50
CA MET A 81 7.04 1.16 14.05
C MET A 81 7.90 2.41 14.28
N VAL A 82 7.91 3.34 13.32
CA VAL A 82 8.64 4.61 13.40
C VAL A 82 7.94 5.59 14.36
N PHE A 83 6.61 5.65 14.31
CA PHE A 83 5.77 6.52 15.13
C PHE A 83 4.87 5.68 16.05
N PRO A 84 5.40 5.22 17.21
CA PRO A 84 4.68 4.32 18.11
C PRO A 84 3.45 4.95 18.78
N SER A 85 3.35 6.29 18.82
CA SER A 85 2.20 7.01 19.36
C SER A 85 1.77 8.17 18.44
N LYS A 86 0.48 8.54 18.53
CA LYS A 86 -0.07 9.70 17.82
C LYS A 86 0.61 11.01 18.25
N GLN A 87 1.02 11.11 19.52
CA GLN A 87 1.78 12.26 20.04
C GLN A 87 3.14 12.40 19.34
N VAL A 88 3.88 11.30 19.16
CA VAL A 88 5.17 11.35 18.46
C VAL A 88 4.98 11.72 17.00
N LEU A 89 3.91 11.23 16.33
CA LEU A 89 3.57 11.66 14.98
C LEU A 89 3.24 13.16 14.91
N HIS A 90 2.43 13.67 15.85
CA HIS A 90 2.05 15.09 15.93
C HIS A 90 3.25 16.00 16.18
N GLN A 91 4.13 15.62 17.09
CA GLN A 91 5.35 16.35 17.40
C GLN A 91 6.36 16.30 16.25
N THR A 92 6.53 15.16 15.58
CA THR A 92 7.48 15.03 14.46
C THR A 92 7.01 15.75 13.19
N LEU A 93 5.69 15.87 13.00
CA LEU A 93 5.11 16.66 11.92
C LEU A 93 4.96 18.15 12.28
N CYS A 94 5.52 18.61 13.41
CA CYS A 94 5.41 19.99 13.90
C CYS A 94 3.97 20.52 13.91
N ILE A 95 2.96 19.66 14.10
CA ILE A 95 1.55 20.05 14.01
C ILE A 95 1.17 20.95 15.20
N GLU A 96 1.76 20.72 16.38
CA GLU A 96 1.65 21.64 17.53
C GLU A 96 2.33 22.99 17.24
N ASP A 97 3.53 22.96 16.64
CA ASP A 97 4.27 24.17 16.28
C ASP A 97 3.62 24.96 15.12
N LEU A 98 2.71 24.35 14.36
CA LEU A 98 1.95 24.99 13.29
C LEU A 98 0.54 25.41 13.75
N GLU A 99 0.13 25.07 14.98
CA GLU A 99 -1.18 25.44 15.52
C GLU A 99 -1.33 26.97 15.69
N PHE A 100 -0.22 27.70 15.87
CA PHE A 100 -0.24 29.16 15.86
C PHE A 100 -0.66 29.75 14.50
N LEU A 101 -0.37 29.07 13.38
CA LEU A 101 -0.81 29.52 12.05
C LEU A 101 -2.33 29.37 11.89
N LYS A 102 -2.92 28.35 12.52
CA LYS A 102 -4.37 28.13 12.53
C LYS A 102 -5.10 29.20 13.36
N ASN A 103 -4.46 29.68 14.43
CA ASN A 103 -4.97 30.75 15.30
C ASN A 103 -4.47 32.16 14.93
N MET A 104 -3.82 32.31 13.77
CA MET A 104 -3.27 33.60 13.33
C MET A 104 -4.42 34.58 13.02
N PRO A 105 -4.38 35.82 13.56
CA PRO A 105 -5.39 36.84 13.28
C PRO A 105 -5.55 37.07 11.77
N ASN A 106 -6.80 37.23 11.32
CA ASN A 106 -7.12 37.40 9.90
C ASN A 106 -6.39 38.57 9.23
N GLU A 107 -5.97 39.59 9.99
CA GLU A 107 -5.20 40.73 9.49
C GLU A 107 -3.77 40.35 9.07
N LEU A 108 -3.07 39.55 9.88
CA LEU A 108 -1.74 39.02 9.57
C LEU A 108 -1.79 38.02 8.41
N ARG A 109 -2.83 37.19 8.37
CA ARG A 109 -3.06 36.22 7.29
C ARG A 109 -3.32 36.90 5.94
N LYS A 110 -4.01 38.05 5.93
CA LYS A 110 -4.20 38.87 4.72
C LYS A 110 -2.93 39.59 4.27
N GLY A 111 -2.05 39.99 5.20
CA GLY A 111 -0.75 40.59 4.89
C GLY A 111 0.21 39.60 4.23
N PHE A 112 0.23 38.35 4.69
CA PHE A 112 1.07 37.28 4.13
C PHE A 112 0.67 36.92 2.68
N ASN A 113 -0.64 36.92 2.37
CA ASN A 113 -1.16 36.56 1.05
C ASN A 113 -1.04 37.69 0.01
N LYS A 114 -0.63 38.90 0.42
CA LYS A 114 -0.39 40.03 -0.48
C LYS A 114 1.03 40.09 -1.03
N ASN A 115 1.96 39.33 -0.41
CA ASN A 115 3.38 39.28 -0.78
C ASN A 115 3.82 37.89 -1.25
N ALA A 116 2.88 36.99 -1.55
CA ALA A 116 3.12 35.68 -2.15
C ALA A 116 2.76 35.72 -3.64
#